data_AF-A0A225MME7-F1
#
_entry.id   AF-A0A225MME7-F1
#
_cell.length_a   1.000
_cell.length_b   1.000
_cell.length_c   1.000
_cell.angle_alpha   90.00
_cell.angle_beta   90.00
_cell.angle_gamma   90.00
#
_symmetry.space_group_name_H-M   'P 1'
#
loop_
_entity.id
_entity.type
_entity.pdbx_description
1 polymer ?
#
loop_
_entity_poly.entity_id
_entity_poly.type
_entity_poly.pdbx_seq_one_letter_code
_entity_poly.pdbx_strand_id
1 'polypeptide(L)'
;MPDYLAHILEAIERIDEYTSGLSTARFLQNKLIQDAVLRNLEIVGEASHGIEARYPEFAAAHPDLPLAFAYQMRNAVAHGYFKVDMEIVWQTIRQDLPTFHTKVKKLLASG
;
A
#
# COMPACT_ATOMS: atom_id res chain seq x y z
N MET A 1 2.46 -15.48 7.69
CA MET A 1 1.26 -14.77 7.18
C MET A 1 0.92 -13.57 8.07
N PRO A 2 0.76 -13.70 9.40
CA PRO A 2 0.47 -12.55 10.27
C PRO A 2 1.51 -11.42 10.11
N ASP A 3 2.78 -11.76 10.00
CA ASP A 3 3.85 -10.77 9.79
C ASP A 3 3.70 -9.97 8.48
N TYR A 4 3.22 -10.59 7.39
CA TYR A 4 2.97 -9.88 6.13
C TYR A 4 1.79 -8.92 6.25
N LEU A 5 0.70 -9.35 6.90
CA LEU A 5 -0.45 -8.50 7.17
C LEU A 5 -0.07 -7.33 8.10
N ALA A 6 0.76 -7.59 9.12
CA ALA A 6 1.26 -6.56 10.02
C ALA A 6 2.14 -5.54 9.27
N HIS A 7 3.06 -5.98 8.40
CA HIS A 7 3.86 -5.09 7.57
C HIS A 7 3.03 -4.22 6.64
N ILE A 8 1.97 -4.78 6.03
CA ILE A 8 1.03 -4.01 5.21
C ILE A 8 0.35 -2.94 6.07
N LEU A 9 -0.17 -3.34 7.24
CA LEU A 9 -0.88 -2.43 8.14
C LEU A 9 0.01 -1.26 8.56
N GLU A 10 1.20 -1.56 9.09
CA GLU A 10 2.17 -0.57 9.57
C GLU A 10 2.62 0.39 8.44
N ALA A 11 2.85 -0.13 7.23
CA ALA A 11 3.22 0.70 6.10
C ALA A 11 2.10 1.65 5.66
N ILE A 12 0.84 1.19 5.69
CA ILE A 12 -0.31 2.07 5.39
C ILE A 12 -0.49 3.13 6.49
N GLU A 13 -0.34 2.76 7.76
CA GLU A 13 -0.44 3.71 8.88
C GLU A 13 0.63 4.80 8.80
N ARG A 14 1.87 4.46 8.42
CA ARG A 14 2.93 5.45 8.15
C ARG A 14 2.58 6.39 7.00
N ILE A 15 2.01 5.87 5.90
CA ILE A 15 1.57 6.70 4.78
C ILE A 15 0.51 7.70 5.23
N ASP A 16 -0.47 7.25 6.02
CA ASP A 16 -1.52 8.13 6.56
C ASP A 16 -0.91 9.21 7.48
N GLU A 17 0.02 8.84 8.36
CA GLU A 17 0.73 9.78 9.23
C GLU A 17 1.46 10.87 8.43
N TYR A 18 2.25 10.48 7.42
CA TYR A 18 3.03 11.43 6.61
C TYR A 18 2.16 12.35 5.76
N THR A 19 0.96 11.90 5.39
CA THR A 19 0.05 12.64 4.51
C THR A 19 -1.10 13.32 5.25
N SER A 20 -1.16 13.18 6.57
CA SER A 20 -2.18 13.76 7.42
C SER A 20 -2.18 15.29 7.30
N GLY A 21 -3.37 15.86 7.09
CA GLY A 21 -3.55 17.32 6.93
C GLY A 21 -2.98 17.92 5.64
N LEU A 22 -2.33 17.13 4.76
CA LEU A 22 -1.81 17.64 3.49
C LEU A 22 -2.90 17.73 2.42
N SER A 23 -2.88 18.82 1.67
CA SER A 23 -3.57 18.92 0.38
C SER A 23 -2.71 18.30 -0.73
N THR A 24 -3.34 17.93 -1.85
CA THR A 24 -2.65 17.44 -3.05
C THR A 24 -1.51 18.37 -3.46
N ALA A 25 -1.75 19.68 -3.52
CA ALA A 25 -0.74 20.66 -3.91
C ALA A 25 0.49 20.67 -2.98
N ARG A 26 0.28 20.50 -1.66
CA ARG A 26 1.38 20.41 -0.68
C ARG A 26 2.14 19.10 -0.81
N PHE A 27 1.44 17.99 -1.06
CA PHE A 27 2.05 16.70 -1.33
C PHE A 27 2.92 16.73 -2.60
N LEU A 28 2.41 17.28 -3.71
CA LEU A 28 3.12 17.36 -4.99
C LEU A 28 4.40 18.21 -4.94
N GLN A 29 4.51 19.12 -3.96
CA GLN A 29 5.69 19.96 -3.76
C GLN A 29 6.70 19.38 -2.75
N ASN A 30 6.35 18.32 -2.02
CA ASN A 30 7.16 17.76 -0.96
C ASN A 30 7.78 16.42 -1.36
N LYS A 31 9.00 16.47 -1.93
CA LYS A 31 9.73 15.28 -2.37
C LYS A 31 10.03 14.29 -1.25
N LEU A 32 10.37 14.78 -0.05
CA LEU A 32 10.67 13.91 1.08
C LEU A 32 9.46 13.04 1.45
N ILE A 33 8.26 13.63 1.46
CA ILE A 33 7.03 12.89 1.73
C ILE A 33 6.69 11.95 0.58
N GLN A 34 6.89 12.37 -0.67
CA GLN A 34 6.71 11.49 -1.83
C GLN A 34 7.62 10.26 -1.71
N ASP A 35 8.91 10.43 -1.48
CA ASP A 35 9.87 9.34 -1.34
C ASP A 35 9.49 8.40 -0.19
N ALA A 36 9.08 8.94 0.96
CA ALA A 36 8.60 8.16 2.10
C ALA A 36 7.33 7.37 1.78
N VAL A 37 6.38 7.96 1.06
CA VAL A 37 5.16 7.29 0.60
C VAL A 37 5.49 6.15 -0.36
N LEU A 38 6.31 6.42 -1.39
CA LEU A 38 6.71 5.42 -2.37
C LEU A 38 7.38 4.23 -1.70
N ARG A 39 8.28 4.48 -0.75
CA ARG A 39 8.96 3.42 0.00
C ARG A 39 7.98 2.53 0.76
N ASN A 40 6.94 3.10 1.37
CA ASN A 40 5.93 2.31 2.08
C ASN A 40 5.01 1.57 1.11
N LEU A 41 4.68 2.14 -0.05
CA LEU A 41 3.93 1.43 -1.11
C LEU A 41 4.71 0.22 -1.65
N GLU A 42 6.03 0.30 -1.76
CA GLU A 42 6.87 -0.86 -2.09
C GLU A 42 6.75 -1.97 -1.04
N ILE A 43 6.77 -1.61 0.25
CA ILE A 43 6.63 -2.57 1.36
C ILE A 43 5.25 -3.24 1.30
N VAL A 44 4.19 -2.46 1.09
CA VAL A 44 2.82 -2.99 0.94
C VAL A 44 2.75 -3.98 -0.23
N GLY A 45 3.33 -3.65 -1.38
CA GLY A 45 3.32 -4.52 -2.55
C GLY A 45 4.16 -5.79 -2.37
N GLU A 46 5.35 -5.70 -1.77
CA GLU A 46 6.21 -6.86 -1.50
C GLU A 46 5.56 -7.82 -0.49
N ALA A 47 4.98 -7.29 0.58
CA ALA A 47 4.26 -8.10 1.56
C ALA A 47 3.01 -8.76 0.94
N SER A 48 2.30 -8.02 0.08
CA SER A 48 1.14 -8.56 -0.65
C SER A 48 1.53 -9.72 -1.57
N HIS A 49 2.60 -9.55 -2.35
CA HIS A 49 3.13 -10.63 -3.18
C HIS A 49 3.60 -11.84 -2.35
N GLY A 50 4.22 -11.57 -1.19
CA GLY A 50 4.59 -12.61 -0.24
C GLY A 50 3.40 -13.44 0.25
N ILE A 51 2.23 -12.83 0.44
CA ILE A 51 0.99 -13.54 0.77
C ILE A 51 0.52 -14.40 -0.40
N GLU A 52 0.41 -13.84 -1.59
CA GLU A 52 -0.04 -14.59 -2.78
C GLU A 52 0.85 -15.79 -3.07
N ALA A 53 2.17 -15.62 -2.98
CA ALA A 53 3.14 -16.67 -3.31
C ALA A 53 3.21 -17.78 -2.26
N ARG A 54 3.06 -17.45 -0.97
CA ARG A 54 3.29 -18.40 0.14
C ARG A 54 2.00 -18.92 0.78
N TYR A 55 0.89 -18.21 0.61
CA TYR A 55 -0.41 -18.55 1.18
C TYR A 55 -1.53 -18.43 0.13
N PRO A 56 -1.44 -19.17 -1.00
CA PRO A 56 -2.39 -19.05 -2.11
C PRO A 56 -3.82 -19.42 -1.72
N GLU A 57 -4.02 -20.38 -0.80
CA GLU A 57 -5.34 -20.75 -0.30
C GLU A 57 -6.03 -19.61 0.46
N PHE A 58 -5.25 -18.89 1.28
CA PHE A 58 -5.73 -17.70 1.97
C PHE A 58 -6.09 -16.58 0.99
N ALA A 59 -5.21 -16.30 0.02
CA ALA A 59 -5.48 -15.30 -1.01
C ALA A 59 -6.75 -15.63 -1.81
N ALA A 60 -6.96 -16.91 -2.16
CA ALA A 60 -8.16 -17.37 -2.86
C ALA A 60 -9.44 -17.25 -2.00
N ALA A 61 -9.33 -17.42 -0.68
CA ALA A 61 -10.44 -17.24 0.26
C ALA A 61 -10.79 -15.76 0.51
N HIS A 62 -9.87 -14.83 0.20
CA HIS A 62 -10.03 -13.39 0.38
C HIS A 62 -9.83 -12.62 -0.94
N PRO A 63 -10.65 -12.88 -1.98
CA PRO A 63 -10.48 -12.27 -3.30
C PRO A 63 -10.73 -10.75 -3.30
N ASP A 64 -11.36 -10.23 -2.26
CA ASP A 64 -11.61 -8.82 -2.08
C ASP A 64 -10.41 -8.07 -1.47
N LEU A 65 -9.39 -8.78 -0.97
CA LEU A 65 -8.15 -8.19 -0.49
C LEU A 65 -7.27 -7.80 -1.69
N PRO A 66 -6.90 -6.52 -1.87
CA PRO A 66 -6.28 -6.02 -3.11
C PRO A 66 -4.78 -6.34 -3.22
N LEU A 67 -4.38 -7.60 -3.01
CA LEU A 67 -2.98 -8.04 -2.99
C LEU A 67 -2.30 -7.85 -4.36
N ALA A 68 -2.92 -8.34 -5.43
CA ALA A 68 -2.40 -8.21 -6.79
C ALA A 68 -2.25 -6.74 -7.22
N PHE A 69 -3.23 -5.90 -6.88
CA PHE A 69 -3.18 -4.47 -7.16
C PHE A 69 -2.02 -3.79 -6.43
N ALA A 70 -1.82 -4.09 -5.15
CA ALA A 70 -0.71 -3.57 -4.37
C ALA A 70 0.66 -3.99 -4.95
N TYR A 71 0.78 -5.24 -5.42
CA TYR A 71 2.00 -5.71 -6.09
C TYR A 71 2.25 -4.99 -7.42
N GLN A 72 1.20 -4.78 -8.23
CA GLN A 72 1.29 -4.01 -9.49
C GLN A 72 1.73 -2.56 -9.25
N MET A 73 1.18 -1.91 -8.21
CA MET A 73 1.59 -0.57 -7.78
C MET A 73 3.08 -0.52 -7.43
N ARG A 74 3.59 -1.50 -6.67
CA ARG A 74 5.03 -1.61 -6.37
C ARG A 74 5.86 -1.74 -7.65
N ASN A 75 5.42 -2.54 -8.63
CA ASN A 75 6.15 -2.70 -9.88
C ASN A 75 6.18 -1.40 -10.70
N ALA A 76 5.08 -0.63 -10.71
CA ALA A 76 5.05 0.69 -11.33
C ALA A 76 6.00 1.68 -10.65
N VAL A 77 6.08 1.66 -9.31
CA VAL A 77 7.00 2.50 -8.54
C VAL A 77 8.46 2.13 -8.77
N ALA A 78 8.79 0.84 -8.76
CA ALA A 78 10.18 0.35 -8.84
C ALA A 78 10.80 0.43 -10.24
N HIS A 79 10.00 0.38 -11.32
CA HIS A 79 10.54 0.20 -12.66
C HIS A 79 10.96 1.45 -13.43
N GLY A 80 10.84 2.68 -12.89
CA GLY A 80 11.56 3.89 -13.35
C GLY A 80 11.37 4.36 -14.81
N TYR A 81 10.71 3.59 -15.68
CA TYR A 81 10.49 3.90 -17.10
C TYR A 81 9.31 4.85 -17.32
N PHE A 82 8.43 4.97 -16.34
CA PHE A 82 7.43 6.01 -16.25
C PHE A 82 7.75 6.85 -15.02
N LYS A 83 7.82 8.17 -15.16
CA LYS A 83 7.69 9.07 -14.00
C LYS A 83 6.43 8.60 -13.27
N VAL A 84 6.60 8.05 -12.07
CA VAL A 84 5.46 7.70 -11.21
C VAL A 84 4.61 8.96 -11.09
N ASP A 85 3.36 8.86 -11.51
CA ASP A 85 2.44 9.99 -11.45
C ASP A 85 2.03 10.18 -9.98
N MET A 86 2.55 11.24 -9.37
CA MET A 86 2.28 11.54 -7.96
C MET A 86 0.83 11.96 -7.72
N GLU A 87 0.10 12.39 -8.76
CA GLU A 87 -1.34 12.62 -8.62
C GLU A 87 -2.08 11.29 -8.48
N ILE A 88 -1.70 10.27 -9.25
CA ILE A 88 -2.26 8.92 -9.11
C ILE A 88 -1.92 8.35 -7.73
N VAL A 89 -0.66 8.47 -7.29
CA VAL A 89 -0.25 8.03 -5.94
C VAL A 89 -1.10 8.72 -4.86
N TRP A 90 -1.35 10.02 -5.00
CA TRP A 90 -2.20 10.74 -4.07
C TRP A 90 -3.64 10.24 -4.06
N GLN A 91 -4.22 9.93 -5.23
CA GLN A 91 -5.56 9.32 -5.29
C GLN A 91 -5.58 7.96 -4.60
N THR A 92 -4.57 7.12 -4.82
CA THR A 92 -4.46 5.81 -4.15
C THR A 92 -4.41 5.95 -2.63
N ILE A 93 -3.65 6.92 -2.10
CA ILE A 93 -3.61 7.22 -0.66
C ILE A 93 -5.00 7.56 -0.13
N ARG A 94 -5.78 8.36 -0.86
CA ARG A 94 -7.07 8.87 -0.37
C ARG A 94 -8.24 7.93 -0.62
N GLN A 95 -8.19 7.10 -1.63
CA GLN A 95 -9.33 6.27 -2.07
C GLN A 95 -9.14 4.79 -1.75
N ASP A 96 -7.97 4.23 -2.04
CA ASP A 96 -7.74 2.79 -2.00
C ASP A 96 -7.17 2.30 -0.66
N LEU A 97 -6.14 3.00 -0.16
CA LEU A 97 -5.45 2.60 1.07
C LEU A 97 -6.36 2.52 2.31
N PRO A 98 -7.34 3.42 2.55
CA PRO A 98 -8.21 3.32 3.72
C PRO A 98 -9.05 2.04 3.73
N THR A 99 -9.50 1.62 2.54
CA THR A 99 -10.25 0.38 2.36
C THR A 99 -9.34 -0.82 2.61
N PHE A 100 -8.11 -0.81 2.06
CA PHE A 100 -7.15 -1.88 2.25
C PHE A 100 -6.75 -2.04 3.73
N HIS A 101 -6.41 -0.93 4.39
CA HIS A 101 -6.12 -0.87 5.82
C HIS A 101 -7.23 -1.52 6.66
N THR A 102 -8.49 -1.15 6.40
CA THR A 102 -9.65 -1.69 7.12
C THR A 102 -9.77 -3.20 6.97
N LYS A 103 -9.51 -3.75 5.77
CA LYS A 103 -9.56 -5.19 5.52
C LYS A 103 -8.46 -5.94 6.25
N VAL A 104 -7.22 -5.46 6.14
CA VAL A 104 -6.06 -6.06 6.82
C VAL A 104 -6.21 -6.03 8.33
N LYS A 105 -6.67 -4.91 8.89
CA LYS A 105 -6.93 -4.76 10.33
C LYS A 105 -7.98 -5.76 10.83
N LYS A 106 -9.07 -5.98 10.07
CA LYS A 106 -10.08 -6.99 10.42
C LYS A 106 -9.51 -8.41 10.42
N LEU A 107 -8.67 -8.74 9.42
CA LEU A 107 -8.05 -10.06 9.31
C LEU A 107 -7.10 -10.33 10.48
N LEU A 108 -6.32 -9.33 10.90
CA LEU A 108 -5.43 -9.42 12.06
C LEU A 108 -6.18 -9.52 13.40
N ALA A 109 -7.36 -8.90 13.52
CA ALA A 109 -8.17 -8.96 14.73
C ALA A 109 -9.02 -10.25 14.86
N SER A 110 -9.14 -11.02 13.77
CA SER A 110 -9.96 -12.24 13.71
C SER A 110 -9.14 -13.53 13.82
N GLY A 111 -7.82 -13.44 14.02
CA GLY A 111 -6.90 -14.56 14.24
C GLY A 111 -6.25 -14.46 15.62
#